data_AF-A0A432V5E8-F1
#
_entry.id   AF-A0A432V5E8-F1
#
_cell.length_a   1.000
_cell.length_b   1.000
_cell.length_c   1.000
_cell.angle_alpha   90.00
_cell.angle_beta   90.00
_cell.angle_gamma   90.00
#
_symmetry.space_group_name_H-M   'P 1'
#
loop_
_entity.id
_entity.type
_entity.pdbx_description
1 polymer ?
#
loop_
_entity_poly.entity_id
_entity_poly.type
_entity_poly.pdbx_seq_one_letter_code
_entity_poly.pdbx_strand_id
1 'polypeptide(L)'
;MGFLIRIAFWFSLVLLALPFDMGETAGDQPSVGAIQTFLAAREAVGDLSGICERKPDVCETGKTALHTVGVRAREAARITFEMLDSQFGQPDTETRTGSIPADS
;
A
#
# COMPACT_ATOMS: atom_id res chain seq x y z
N MET A 1 27.98 -9.20 -1.80
CA MET A 1 27.37 -7.85 -1.59
C MET A 1 25.84 -7.84 -1.46
N GLY A 2 25.10 -8.93 -1.66
CA GLY A 2 23.62 -8.91 -1.56
C GLY A 2 23.06 -8.99 -0.13
N PHE A 3 23.86 -9.40 0.85
CA PHE A 3 23.40 -9.58 2.24
C PHE A 3 23.04 -8.25 2.91
N LEU A 4 23.85 -7.22 2.73
CA LEU A 4 23.61 -5.89 3.28
C LEU A 4 22.35 -5.26 2.69
N ILE A 5 22.12 -5.42 1.38
CA ILE A 5 20.91 -4.90 0.72
C ILE A 5 19.67 -5.63 1.24
N ARG A 6 19.73 -6.96 1.37
CA ARG A 6 18.62 -7.74 1.95
C ARG A 6 18.34 -7.27 3.37
N ILE A 7 19.35 -7.16 4.23
CA ILE A 7 19.16 -6.68 5.61
C ILE A 7 18.61 -5.25 5.64
N ALA A 8 19.18 -4.31 4.89
CA ALA A 8 18.71 -2.94 4.87
C ALA A 8 17.25 -2.82 4.41
N PHE A 9 16.89 -3.58 3.37
CA PHE A 9 15.51 -3.65 2.88
C PHE A 9 14.56 -4.26 3.92
N TRP A 10 14.90 -5.43 4.46
CA TRP A 10 14.09 -6.11 5.46
C TRP A 10 13.98 -5.30 6.76
N PHE A 11 15.08 -4.69 7.19
CA PHE A 11 15.11 -3.79 8.34
C PHE A 11 14.21 -2.60 8.10
N SER A 12 14.34 -1.89 6.97
CA SER A 12 13.47 -0.76 6.63
C SER A 12 11.98 -1.15 6.57
N LEU A 13 11.65 -2.33 6.04
CA LEU A 13 10.28 -2.82 5.96
C LEU A 13 9.72 -3.13 7.36
N VAL A 14 10.51 -3.79 8.20
CA VAL A 14 10.18 -4.04 9.61
C VAL A 14 10.05 -2.74 10.39
N LEU A 15 10.94 -1.77 10.18
CA LEU A 15 10.84 -0.45 10.77
C LEU A 15 9.53 0.24 10.36
N LEU A 16 9.15 0.16 9.09
CA LEU A 16 7.91 0.76 8.61
C LEU A 16 6.65 0.07 9.16
N ALA A 17 6.73 -1.23 9.44
CA ALA A 17 5.64 -2.03 10.00
C ALA A 17 5.53 -1.92 11.54
N LEU A 18 6.65 -1.70 12.23
CA LEU A 18 6.68 -1.53 13.68
C LEU A 18 6.19 -0.13 14.05
N PRO A 19 5.13 0.01 14.87
CA PRO A 19 4.83 1.28 15.50
C PRO A 19 5.94 1.58 16.51
N PHE A 20 6.88 2.47 16.15
CA PHE A 20 7.88 2.95 17.08
C PHE A 20 7.23 3.88 18.10
N ASP A 21 6.98 3.35 19.30
CA ASP A 21 6.89 4.18 20.48
C ASP A 21 8.32 4.65 20.83
N MET A 22 8.73 5.76 20.24
CA MET A 22 9.94 6.46 20.66
C MET A 22 9.60 7.15 21.97
N GLY A 23 9.81 6.43 23.08
CA GLY A 23 9.61 6.94 24.43
C GLY A 23 10.21 8.34 24.60
N GLU A 24 9.39 9.23 25.13
CA GLU A 24 9.65 10.65 25.37
C GLU A 24 11.12 10.94 25.69
N THR A 25 11.89 11.35 24.69
CA THR A 25 13.20 11.94 24.90
C THR A 25 13.25 13.27 24.16
N ALA A 26 12.88 14.31 24.92
CA ALA A 26 13.33 15.69 24.79
C ALA A 26 13.44 16.25 23.35
N GLY A 27 12.35 16.87 22.87
CA GLY A 27 12.39 17.84 21.78
C GLY A 27 11.32 17.62 20.72
N ASP A 28 10.12 18.16 20.97
CA ASP A 28 9.14 18.66 19.99
C ASP A 28 9.20 18.07 18.57
N GLN A 29 9.03 16.76 18.43
CA GLN A 29 8.80 16.13 17.13
C GLN A 29 7.58 15.23 17.23
N PRO A 30 6.45 15.60 16.60
CA PRO A 30 5.26 14.78 16.63
C PRO A 30 5.55 13.45 15.95
N SER A 31 5.48 12.36 16.71
CA SER A 31 5.53 10.99 16.19
C SER A 31 4.32 10.77 15.30
N VAL A 32 4.49 10.99 14.00
CA VAL A 32 3.44 10.77 13.00
C VAL A 32 3.25 9.27 12.79
N GLY A 33 2.21 8.71 13.42
CA GLY A 33 1.83 7.31 13.21
C GLY A 33 1.50 6.99 11.74
N ALA A 34 1.64 5.72 11.34
CA ALA A 34 1.42 5.27 9.96
C ALA A 34 0.04 5.64 9.38
N ILE A 35 -0.99 5.68 10.22
CA ILE A 35 -2.34 6.12 9.83
C ILE A 35 -2.36 7.63 9.62
N GLN A 36 -1.70 8.40 10.47
CA GLN A 36 -1.56 9.86 10.34
C GLN A 36 -0.80 10.24 9.08
N THR A 37 0.29 9.53 8.75
CA THR A 37 1.06 9.77 7.53
C THR A 37 0.28 9.42 6.27
N PHE A 38 -0.51 8.33 6.28
CA PHE A 38 -1.40 8.02 5.16
C PHE A 38 -2.48 9.10 4.96
N LEU A 39 -3.09 9.58 6.04
CA LEU A 39 -4.08 10.67 5.99
C LEU A 39 -3.45 11.98 5.47
N ALA A 40 -2.25 12.34 5.94
CA ALA A 40 -1.52 13.51 5.47
C ALA A 40 -1.12 13.41 3.98
N ALA A 41 -0.70 12.22 3.52
CA ALA A 41 -0.43 12.00 2.11
C ALA A 41 -1.70 12.17 1.24
N ARG A 42 -2.87 11.73 1.75
CA ARG A 42 -4.15 11.94 1.09
C ARG A 42 -4.52 13.43 1.00
N GLU A 43 -4.24 14.18 2.06
CA GLU A 43 -4.44 15.64 2.08
C GLU A 43 -3.55 16.33 1.03
N ALA A 44 -2.29 15.91 0.90
CA ALA A 44 -1.40 16.39 -0.16
C ALA A 44 -1.92 16.06 -1.57
N VAL A 45 -2.55 14.89 -1.77
CA VAL A 45 -3.23 14.56 -3.04
C VAL A 45 -4.44 15.47 -3.28
N GLY A 46 -5.15 15.89 -2.23
CA GLY A 46 -6.23 16.88 -2.33
C GLY A 46 -5.75 18.23 -2.90
N ASP A 47 -4.54 18.67 -2.52
CA ASP A 47 -3.94 19.93 -2.98
C ASP A 47 -3.54 19.92 -4.46
N LEU A 48 -3.47 18.74 -5.10
CA LEU A 48 -3.22 18.65 -6.55
C LEU A 48 -4.26 19.41 -7.38
N SER A 49 -5.48 19.55 -6.86
CA SER A 49 -6.51 20.38 -7.47
C SER A 49 -6.08 21.85 -7.61
N GLY A 50 -5.43 22.41 -6.59
CA GLY A 50 -4.87 23.77 -6.61
C GLY A 50 -3.64 23.91 -7.51
N ILE A 51 -2.90 22.82 -7.78
CA ILE A 51 -1.84 22.82 -8.80
C ILE A 51 -2.43 22.93 -10.20
N CYS A 52 -3.54 22.24 -10.47
CA CYS A 52 -4.20 22.32 -11.78
C CYS A 52 -4.71 23.72 -12.11
N GLU A 53 -5.18 24.47 -11.11
CA GLU A 53 -5.57 25.88 -11.29
C GLU A 53 -4.38 26.82 -11.55
N ARG A 54 -3.22 26.56 -10.93
CA ARG A 54 -2.03 27.41 -11.10
C ARG A 54 -1.17 27.06 -12.32
N LYS A 55 -1.15 25.79 -12.72
CA LYS A 55 -0.25 25.20 -13.73
C LYS A 55 -1.01 24.17 -14.58
N PRO A 56 -1.86 24.61 -15.53
CA PRO A 56 -2.71 23.72 -16.32
C PRO A 56 -1.93 22.78 -17.24
N ASP A 57 -0.75 23.19 -17.69
CA ASP A 57 0.17 22.40 -18.52
C ASP A 57 0.70 21.15 -17.79
N VAL A 58 1.04 21.32 -16.51
CA VAL A 58 1.49 20.22 -15.64
C VAL A 58 0.34 19.26 -15.35
N CYS A 59 -0.88 19.78 -15.18
CA CYS A 59 -2.06 18.96 -14.93
C CYS A 59 -2.42 18.08 -16.12
N GLU A 60 -2.44 18.61 -17.35
CA GLU A 60 -2.75 17.81 -18.55
C GLU A 60 -1.67 16.76 -18.84
N THR A 61 -0.40 17.12 -18.68
CA THR A 61 0.72 16.17 -18.81
C THR A 61 0.64 15.08 -17.74
N GLY A 62 0.38 15.47 -16.49
CA GLY A 62 0.23 14.57 -15.35
C GLY A 62 -0.96 13.61 -15.52
N LYS A 63 -2.10 14.09 -15.99
CA LYS A 63 -3.28 13.27 -16.31
C LYS A 63 -2.96 12.18 -17.33
N THR A 64 -2.25 12.51 -18.40
CA THR A 64 -1.87 11.55 -19.43
C THR A 64 -0.89 10.50 -18.89
N ALA A 65 0.08 10.94 -18.08
CA ALA A 65 1.03 10.05 -17.41
C ALA A 65 0.31 9.11 -16.42
N LEU A 66 -0.53 9.65 -15.54
CA LEU A 66 -1.31 8.91 -14.55
C LEU A 66 -2.29 7.93 -15.20
N HIS A 67 -2.92 8.29 -16.32
CA HIS A 67 -3.77 7.37 -17.07
C HIS A 67 -2.98 6.13 -17.52
N THR A 68 -1.80 6.33 -18.11
CA THR A 68 -0.95 5.24 -18.60
C THR A 68 -0.47 4.35 -17.45
N VAL A 69 0.01 4.96 -16.37
CA VAL A 69 0.44 4.24 -15.17
C VAL A 69 -0.74 3.49 -14.55
N GLY A 70 -1.92 4.10 -14.47
CA GLY A 70 -3.12 3.51 -13.90
C GLY A 70 -3.64 2.30 -14.67
N VAL A 71 -3.57 2.32 -16.01
CA VAL A 71 -3.90 1.13 -16.83
C VAL A 71 -2.97 -0.03 -16.48
N ARG A 72 -1.66 0.23 -16.41
CA ARG A 72 -0.66 -0.79 -16.04
C ARG A 72 -0.82 -1.28 -14.62
N ALA A 73 -1.11 -0.38 -13.68
CA ALA A 73 -1.32 -0.70 -12.28
C ALA A 73 -2.54 -1.62 -12.07
N ARG A 74 -3.62 -1.42 -12.83
CA ARG A 74 -4.79 -2.33 -12.81
C ARG A 74 -4.44 -3.73 -13.28
N GLU A 75 -3.66 -3.85 -14.34
CA GLU A 75 -3.21 -5.16 -14.84
C GLU A 75 -2.27 -5.85 -13.85
N ALA A 76 -1.34 -5.09 -13.24
CA ALA A 76 -0.48 -5.61 -12.19
C ALA A 76 -1.29 -6.09 -10.97
N ALA A 77 -2.32 -5.35 -10.58
CA ALA A 77 -3.22 -5.76 -9.51
C ALA A 77 -3.94 -7.06 -9.86
N ARG A 78 -4.51 -7.17 -11.07
CA ARG A 78 -5.15 -8.42 -11.55
C ARG A 78 -4.20 -9.61 -11.44
N ILE A 79 -3.01 -9.52 -12.02
CA ILE A 79 -2.01 -10.60 -12.01
C ILE A 79 -1.66 -10.99 -10.57
N THR A 80 -1.43 -9.99 -9.71
CA THR A 80 -1.10 -10.24 -8.30
C THR A 80 -2.24 -10.93 -7.57
N PHE A 81 -3.49 -10.52 -7.82
CA PHE A 81 -4.66 -11.16 -7.22
C PHE A 81 -4.86 -12.59 -7.72
N GLU A 82 -4.70 -12.85 -9.02
CA GLU A 82 -4.77 -14.21 -9.58
C GLU A 82 -3.67 -15.11 -8.98
N MET A 83 -2.44 -14.58 -8.80
CA MET A 83 -1.38 -15.30 -8.12
C MET A 83 -1.71 -15.59 -6.66
N LEU A 84 -2.31 -14.63 -5.95
CA LEU A 84 -2.71 -14.80 -4.54
C LEU A 84 -3.84 -15.83 -4.42
N ASP A 85 -4.85 -15.75 -5.28
CA ASP A 85 -5.95 -16.71 -5.34
C ASP A 85 -5.46 -18.12 -5.71
N SER A 86 -4.49 -18.26 -6.62
CA SER A 86 -3.91 -19.58 -6.92
C SER A 86 -3.17 -20.23 -5.74
N GLN A 87 -2.59 -19.41 -4.85
CA GLN A 87 -1.85 -19.90 -3.68
C GLN A 87 -2.75 -20.11 -2.45
N PHE A 88 -3.80 -19.30 -2.29
CA PHE A 88 -4.62 -19.27 -1.07
C PHE A 88 -6.11 -19.60 -1.30
N GLY A 89 -6.54 -19.71 -2.56
CA GLY A 89 -7.92 -20.00 -2.97
C GLY A 89 -8.22 -21.49 -3.19
N GLN A 90 -7.24 -22.38 -3.00
CA GLN A 90 -7.55 -23.80 -2.90
C GLN A 90 -8.39 -24.05 -1.65
N PRO A 91 -9.57 -24.72 -1.75
CA PRO A 91 -10.36 -25.05 -0.59
C PRO A 91 -9.52 -25.95 0.31
N ASP A 92 -9.34 -25.52 1.56
CA ASP A 92 -8.72 -26.31 2.61
C ASP A 92 -9.55 -27.58 2.81
N THR A 93 -9.18 -28.65 2.09
CA THR A 93 -9.89 -29.93 2.13
C THR A 93 -9.53 -30.72 3.39
N GLU A 94 -8.48 -30.27 4.10
CA GLU A 94 -8.10 -30.72 5.45
C GLU A 94 -8.98 -30.08 6.54
N THR A 95 -9.51 -28.87 6.32
CA THR A 95 -10.35 -28.19 7.31
C THR A 95 -11.79 -28.68 7.20
N ARG A 96 -12.08 -29.83 7.85
CA ARG A 96 -13.44 -30.34 8.05
C ARG A 96 -14.20 -29.44 9.02
N THR A 97 -14.81 -28.38 8.52
CA THR A 97 -15.85 -27.66 9.27
C THR A 97 -17.13 -28.49 9.29
N GLY A 98 -17.74 -28.65 10.47
CA GLY A 98 -18.96 -29.44 10.66
C GLY A 98 -20.21 -28.72 10.13
N SER A 99 -20.29 -28.51 8.82
CA SER A 99 -21.49 -27.98 8.19
C SER A 99 -22.53 -29.07 7.95
N ILE A 100 -23.81 -28.72 8.15
CA ILE A 100 -24.97 -29.58 7.93
C ILE A 100 -25.15 -29.75 6.41
N PRO A 101 -25.34 -30.98 5.89
CA PRO A 101 -25.51 -31.20 4.46
C PRO A 101 -26.70 -30.38 3.92
N ALA A 102 -26.52 -29.78 2.76
CA ALA A 102 -27.63 -29.20 2.00
C ALA A 102 -28.47 -30.37 1.47
N ASP A 103 -29.64 -30.58 2.05
CA ASP A 103 -30.64 -31.53 1.57
C ASP A 103 -30.98 -31.21 0.10
N SER A 104 -30.83 -32.24 -0.75
CA SER A 104 -31.30 -32.29 -2.13
C SER A 104 -32.65 -32.98 -2.20
#